data_AF-A0A7W1UYE1-F1
#
_entry.id   AF-A0A7W1UYE1-F1
#
_cell.length_a   1.000
_cell.length_b   1.000
_cell.length_c   1.000
_cell.angle_alpha   90.00
_cell.angle_beta   90.00
_cell.angle_gamma   90.00
#
_symmetry.space_group_name_H-M   'P 1'
#
loop_
_entity.id
_entity.type
_entity.pdbx_description
1 polymer ?
#
loop_
_entity_poly.entity_id
_entity_poly.type
_entity_poly.pdbx_seq_one_letter_code
_entity_poly.pdbx_strand_id
1 'polypeptide(L)' 'MLKDYFHGEKHSFHTLKNKNIEVSVQNFIEENIIGLIAMAAKNIHFFKQLFFNTGSKNCAYHTQVPFLVLHE' A
#
# COMPACT_ATOMS: atom_id res chain seq x y z
N MET A 1 -5.49 14.91 -15.00
CA MET A 1 -4.78 14.45 -13.78
C MET A 1 -5.49 13.23 -13.21
N LEU A 2 -4.87 12.45 -12.30
CA LEU A 2 -5.49 11.25 -11.72
C LEU A 2 -6.88 11.52 -11.11
N LYS A 3 -7.09 12.72 -10.54
CA LYS A 3 -8.37 13.21 -10.03
C LYS A 3 -9.50 13.17 -11.07
N ASP A 4 -9.21 13.46 -12.33
CA ASP A 4 -10.23 13.55 -13.38
C ASP A 4 -10.76 12.15 -13.75
N TYR A 5 -9.93 11.11 -13.62
CA TYR A 5 -10.34 9.71 -13.86
C TYR A 5 -11.28 9.17 -12.78
N PHE A 6 -11.25 9.75 -11.57
CA PHE A 6 -12.14 9.37 -10.46
C PHE A 6 -13.31 10.33 -10.29
N HIS A 7 -13.63 11.14 -11.29
CA HIS A 7 -14.76 12.07 -11.24
C HIS A 7 -16.08 11.31 -11.05
N GLY A 8 -16.87 11.73 -10.07
CA GLY A 8 -18.14 11.08 -9.71
C GLY A 8 -18.00 9.92 -8.72
N GLU A 9 -16.79 9.43 -8.48
CA GLU A 9 -16.50 8.38 -7.50
C GLU A 9 -16.05 8.97 -6.16
N LYS A 10 -16.42 8.30 -5.05
CA LYS A 10 -15.92 8.69 -3.73
C LYS A 10 -14.45 8.28 -3.59
N HIS A 11 -13.56 9.26 -3.57
CA HIS A 11 -12.11 9.02 -3.45
C HIS A 11 -11.42 10.12 -2.63
N SER A 12 -10.20 9.83 -2.18
CA SER A 12 -9.37 10.76 -1.42
C SER A 12 -7.89 10.50 -1.71
N PHE A 13 -7.09 11.57 -1.75
CA PHE A 13 -5.64 11.49 -1.93
C PHE A 13 -4.95 11.73 -0.58
N HIS A 14 -3.98 10.88 -0.26
CA HIS A 14 -3.25 10.92 1.01
C HIS A 14 -1.75 10.94 0.74
N THR A 15 -1.02 11.74 1.51
CA THR A 15 0.45 11.78 1.48
C THR A 15 0.96 11.41 2.86
N LEU A 16 1.63 10.26 2.96
CA LEU A 16 2.21 9.78 4.20
C LEU A 16 3.64 10.31 4.33
N LYS A 17 3.98 10.88 5.50
CA LYS A 17 5.32 11.39 5.81
C LYS A 17 5.90 10.62 6.99
N ASN A 18 6.71 9.61 6.72
CA ASN A 18 7.43 8.86 7.75
C ASN A 18 8.76 8.35 7.19
N LYS A 19 9.72 8.12 8.08
CA LYS A 19 11.02 7.53 7.73
C LYS A 19 10.89 6.04 7.40
N ASN A 20 9.90 5.35 7.97
CA ASN A 20 9.62 3.95 7.67
C ASN A 20 8.30 3.81 6.89
N ILE A 21 8.42 3.38 5.63
CA ILE A 21 7.30 3.24 4.71
C ILE A 21 6.40 2.06 5.06
N GLU A 22 6.96 0.97 5.59
CA GLU A 22 6.22 -0.24 5.98
C GLU A 22 5.25 0.09 7.11
N VAL A 23 5.74 0.74 8.16
CA VAL A 23 4.92 1.17 9.31
C VAL A 23 3.80 2.11 8.87
N SER A 24 4.09 3.01 7.94
CA SER A 24 3.12 4.01 7.49
C SER A 24 2.00 3.39 6.67
N VAL A 25 2.36 2.49 5.76
CA VAL A 25 1.39 1.76 4.95
C VAL A 25 0.52 0.87 5.84
N GLN A 26 1.12 0.20 6.83
CA GLN A 26 0.37 -0.63 7.78
C GLN A 26 -0.66 0.18 8.57
N ASN A 27 -0.23 1.26 9.24
CA ASN A 27 -1.14 2.11 10.00
C ASN A 27 -2.25 2.66 9.12
N PHE A 28 -1.93 3.06 7.88
CA PHE A 28 -2.93 3.57 6.95
C PHE A 28 -3.98 2.51 6.57
N ILE A 29 -3.56 1.26 6.35
CA ILE A 29 -4.47 0.14 6.06
C ILE A 29 -5.41 -0.11 7.23
N GLU A 30 -4.89 -0.14 8.46
CA GLU A 30 -5.66 -0.40 9.68
C GLU A 30 -6.63 0.74 10.01
N GLU A 31 -6.16 1.99 9.98
CA GLU A 31 -6.97 3.18 10.28
C GLU A 31 -8.11 3.39 9.28
N ASN A 32 -7.91 3.01 8.02
CA ASN A 32 -8.88 3.23 6.95
C ASN A 32 -9.66 1.96 6.53
N ILE A 33 -9.42 0.82 7.19
CA ILE A 33 -10.09 -0.46 6.92
C ILE A 33 -9.97 -0.82 5.42
N ILE A 34 -8.74 -0.80 4.90
CA ILE A 34 -8.49 -1.06 3.49
C ILE A 34 -8.64 -2.56 3.20
N GLY A 35 -9.55 -2.92 2.29
CA GLY A 35 -9.84 -4.32 1.93
C GLY A 35 -9.12 -4.84 0.67
N LEU A 36 -8.45 -3.98 -0.09
CA LEU A 36 -7.64 -4.35 -1.26
C LEU A 36 -6.58 -3.27 -1.51
N ILE A 37 -5.37 -3.69 -1.85
CA ILE A 37 -4.30 -2.77 -2.26
C ILE A 37 -3.98 -3.00 -3.73
N ALA A 38 -4.15 -1.99 -4.56
CA ALA A 38 -3.77 -2.04 -5.98
C ALA A 38 -2.50 -1.22 -6.21
N MET A 39 -1.52 -1.80 -6.91
CA MET A 39 -0.24 -1.15 -7.20
C MET A 39 0.23 -1.43 -8.62
N ALA A 40 0.69 -0.40 -9.32
CA ALA A 40 1.41 -0.53 -10.58
C ALA A 40 2.86 -0.99 -10.32
N ALA A 41 3.21 -2.17 -10.80
CA ALA A 41 4.47 -2.86 -10.52
C ALA A 41 5.71 -2.27 -11.24
N LYS A 42 5.69 -0.99 -11.62
CA LYS A 42 6.83 -0.32 -12.27
C LYS A 42 8.06 -0.23 -11.36
N ASN A 43 7.87 -0.39 -10.05
CA ASN A 43 8.95 -0.41 -9.07
C ASN A 43 8.92 -1.69 -8.23
N ILE A 44 9.57 -2.74 -8.75
CA ILE A 44 9.72 -4.04 -8.11
C ILE A 44 10.45 -3.92 -6.76
N HIS A 45 11.35 -2.94 -6.57
CA HIS A 45 12.03 -2.72 -5.31
C HIS A 45 11.08 -2.24 -4.21
N PHE A 46 10.14 -1.36 -4.55
CA PHE A 46 9.11 -0.90 -3.61
C PHE A 46 8.17 -2.04 -3.21
N PHE A 47 7.74 -2.85 -4.19
CA PHE A 47 7.01 -4.09 -3.92
C PHE A 47 7.82 -5.01 -3.00
N LYS A 48 9.12 -5.21 -3.26
CA LYS A 48 9.91 -6.09 -2.39
C LYS A 48 10.08 -5.56 -0.97
N GLN A 49 10.26 -4.25 -0.80
CA GLN A 49 10.40 -3.63 0.52
C GLN A 49 9.13 -3.77 1.35
N LEU A 50 7.95 -3.61 0.72
CA LEU A 50 6.66 -3.78 1.39
C LEU A 50 6.31 -5.23 1.76
N PHE A 51 6.96 -6.24 1.18
CA PHE A 51 6.58 -7.65 1.38
C PHE A 51 7.67 -8.51 2.02
N PHE A 52 8.95 -8.15 1.89
CA PHE A 52 10.07 -9.02 2.26
C PHE A 52 11.01 -8.43 3.32
N ASN A 53 10.78 -7.22 3.82
CA ASN A 53 11.66 -6.64 4.85
C ASN A 53 11.24 -7.10 6.27
N THR A 54 11.47 -8.37 6.56
CA THR A 54 11.14 -9.05 7.82
C THR A 54 12.20 -8.83 8.91
N GLY A 55 12.64 -7.58 9.11
CA GLY A 55 13.75 -7.26 10.02
C GLY A 55 13.42 -7.32 11.52
N SER A 56 12.13 -7.38 11.89
CA SER A 56 11.71 -7.49 13.29
C SER A 56 10.81 -8.71 13.49
N LYS A 57 11.11 -9.49 14.53
CA LYS A 57 10.48 -10.79 14.87
C LYS A 57 8.95 -10.75 15.13
N ASN A 58 8.31 -9.61 14.90
CA ASN A 58 6.85 -9.42 14.99
C ASN A 58 6.20 -9.05 13.64
N CYS A 59 6.97 -8.93 12.55
CA CYS A 59 6.44 -8.57 11.24
C CYS A 59 6.15 -9.84 10.44
N ALA A 60 5.23 -10.66 10.95
CA ALA A 60 4.48 -11.49 10.04
C ALA A 60 3.58 -10.53 9.26
N TYR A 61 3.94 -10.21 8.03
CA TYR A 61 2.91 -10.04 7.01
C TYR A 61 2.13 -11.36 6.98
N HIS A 62 1.15 -11.47 7.88
CA HIS A 62 -0.06 -12.27 7.74
C HIS A 62 -1.16 -11.22 7.51
N THR A 63 -1.22 -10.61 6.32
CA THR A 63 -1.92 -11.18 5.15
C THR A 63 -3.40 -11.40 5.42
N GLN A 64 -4.17 -10.31 5.58
CA GLN A 64 -5.62 -10.36 5.35
C GLN A 64 -6.05 -9.55 4.13
N VAL A 65 -5.29 -8.52 3.75
CA VAL A 65 -5.64 -7.63 2.64
C VAL A 65 -4.99 -8.12 1.35
N PRO A 66 -5.76 -8.54 0.34
CA PRO A 66 -5.21 -8.94 -0.95
C PRO A 66 -4.50 -7.79 -1.66
N PHE A 67 -3.50 -8.14 -2.47
CA PHE A 67 -2.81 -7.20 -3.35
C PHE A 67 -3.11 -7.51 -4.81
N LEU A 68 -3.55 -6.49 -5.54
CA LEU A 68 -3.64 -6.49 -6.99
C LEU A 68 -2.41 -5.78 -7.57
N VAL A 69 -1.47 -6.57 -8.06
CA VAL A 69 -0.23 -6.06 -8.67
C VAL A 69 -0.43 -5.99 -10.18
N LEU A 70 -0.51 -4.77 -10.70
CA LEU A 70 -0.61 -4.51 -12.13
C LEU A 70 0.79 -4.51 -12.73
N HIS A 71 1.18 -5.64 -13.30
CA HIS A 71 2.39 -5.81 -14.08
C HIS A 71 2.06 -5.64 -15.57
N GLU A 72 2.97 -5.06 -16.35
CA GLU A 72 2.86 -5.00 -17.82
C GLU A 72 3.24 -6.34 -18.46
#